data_AF-A0A1Y6G5G0-F1
#
_entry.id   AF-A0A1Y6G5G0-F1
#
_cell.length_a   1.000
_cell.length_b   1.000
_cell.length_c   1.000
_cell.angle_alpha   90.00
_cell.angle_beta   90.00
_cell.angle_gamma   90.00
#
_symmetry.space_group_name_H-M   'P 1'
#
loop_
_entity.id
_entity.type
_entity.pdbx_description
1 polymer ?
#
loop_
_entity_poly.entity_id
_entity_poly.type
_entity_poly.pdbx_seq_one_letter_code
_entity_poly.pdbx_strand_id
1 'polypeptide(L)'
;MKRKNYNRKLISYFVIWSVVLSSLLFSSPDNIVVSASAVPEIQMLTPDAGAVLNAPVVEFTGSISDDLTTPDKLSVKVFEQLESSQQPIDITDEGKLTLTPKENGADFSYSRDFSEGVHTITFVVTDEEGVSAKEERSFTVKLDGTVMTEDIPETADNGAGNPVTSTEEKGTIQETTPTSTEVTVSSQPANDEVRTRPYMAKMYLIPKDAADKYEPEKAVPSSFLPVEDMTRVPLNYVILVDVRSTEILTKSQPLLTSFGDIKGSEDLITTTVLTENLKSYVYTFTPDQNFKPSTSYYVYLNPKFSSETGNVIIPRFLKFTTVSDYKNTAYQVNRVDDETIDNDNIHGPFSVVTSACSFCHSTHNGTDEFLGKGSNENELCMACHDGTGSPKIEDNAAHSKHYKDSSVSCSSCHDPHNPGTKENPNSMHPSLGTDPFFNYKKASTAAGVESDYSLCFNCHTAGKAKDIKKYYADGTLKSQSGHNIQAQTESGISLNGQLPCAECHETHGASNIKMLRPELGNIKLGQKPESDQLDDNWFNKTTVEWDADAQRKFCLSCHNGQTDLYGKKGNAIYDKETGDPVNSENDGHDRESIKTCSECHSDSKSFMDTAHAPKRITP
;
A
#
# COMPACT_ATOMS: atom_id res chain seq x y z
N MET A 1 -67.99 49.11 -14.76
CA MET A 1 -67.19 48.47 -15.81
C MET A 1 -66.02 47.74 -15.16
N LYS A 2 -66.02 46.41 -15.16
CA LYS A 2 -64.93 45.56 -14.61
C LYS A 2 -64.00 45.18 -15.76
N ARG A 3 -62.78 45.74 -15.79
CA ARG A 3 -61.70 45.24 -16.67
C ARG A 3 -61.28 43.86 -16.17
N LYS A 4 -61.71 42.81 -16.88
CA LYS A 4 -61.38 41.40 -16.60
C LYS A 4 -59.90 41.17 -16.92
N ASN A 5 -59.15 40.74 -15.90
CA ASN A 5 -57.73 40.45 -15.96
C ASN A 5 -57.51 39.02 -16.53
N TYR A 6 -57.72 38.86 -17.84
CA TYR A 6 -57.68 37.56 -18.52
C TYR A 6 -56.30 36.89 -18.47
N ASN A 7 -55.21 37.67 -18.52
CA ASN A 7 -53.85 37.14 -18.55
C ASN A 7 -53.46 36.42 -17.26
N ARG A 8 -53.92 36.92 -16.10
CA ARG A 8 -53.60 36.31 -14.81
C ARG A 8 -54.31 34.96 -14.63
N LYS A 9 -55.54 34.82 -15.15
CA LYS A 9 -56.25 33.54 -15.15
C LYS A 9 -55.60 32.52 -16.08
N LEU A 10 -55.12 32.95 -17.25
CA LEU A 10 -54.48 32.06 -18.22
C LEU A 10 -53.18 31.45 -17.65
N ILE A 11 -52.37 32.25 -16.97
CA ILE A 11 -51.15 31.79 -16.30
C ILE A 11 -51.49 30.83 -15.15
N SER A 12 -52.52 31.13 -14.35
CA SER A 12 -52.97 30.21 -13.30
C SER A 12 -53.47 28.88 -13.86
N TYR A 13 -54.18 28.87 -14.99
CA TYR A 13 -54.59 27.63 -15.64
C TYR A 13 -53.41 26.84 -16.19
N PHE A 14 -52.38 27.52 -16.71
CA PHE A 14 -51.17 26.85 -17.19
C PHE A 14 -50.40 26.18 -16.06
N VAL A 15 -50.23 26.87 -14.91
CA VAL A 15 -49.56 26.30 -13.73
C VAL A 15 -50.37 25.13 -13.15
N ILE A 16 -51.70 25.25 -13.08
CA ILE A 16 -52.56 24.15 -12.61
C ILE A 16 -52.47 22.96 -13.57
N TRP A 17 -52.46 23.19 -14.89
CA TRP A 17 -52.27 22.12 -15.86
C TRP A 17 -50.90 21.48 -15.78
N SER A 18 -49.82 22.23 -15.54
CA SER A 18 -48.48 21.65 -15.34
C SER A 18 -48.39 20.78 -14.08
N VAL A 19 -49.08 21.16 -13.01
CA VAL A 19 -49.16 20.36 -11.77
C VAL A 19 -50.03 19.11 -11.95
N VAL A 20 -51.11 19.20 -12.74
CA VAL A 20 -51.97 18.04 -13.06
C VAL A 20 -51.29 17.10 -14.06
N LEU A 21 -50.53 17.61 -15.03
CA LEU A 21 -49.83 16.79 -16.02
C LEU A 21 -48.60 16.10 -15.42
N SER A 22 -47.92 16.74 -14.46
CA SER A 22 -46.86 16.09 -13.69
C SER A 22 -47.40 14.98 -12.79
N SER A 23 -48.57 15.15 -12.18
CA SER A 23 -49.21 14.07 -11.41
C SER A 23 -49.74 12.91 -12.27
N LEU A 24 -50.09 13.16 -13.54
CA LEU A 24 -50.44 12.11 -14.51
C LEU A 24 -49.21 11.37 -15.08
N LEU A 25 -48.03 12.00 -15.11
CA LEU A 25 -46.77 11.35 -15.52
C LEU A 25 -46.14 10.48 -14.40
N PHE A 26 -46.66 10.55 -13.17
CA PHE A 26 -46.30 9.66 -12.05
C PHE A 26 -47.32 8.57 -11.75
N SER A 27 -48.40 8.45 -12.53
CA SER A 27 -49.27 7.27 -12.49
C SER A 27 -48.77 6.24 -13.50
N SER A 28 -47.79 5.44 -13.09
CA SER A 28 -47.47 4.19 -13.79
C SER A 28 -48.67 3.23 -13.65
N PRO A 29 -49.14 2.58 -14.72
CA PRO A 29 -50.11 1.51 -14.59
C PRO A 29 -49.50 0.36 -13.77
N ASP A 30 -50.27 -0.19 -12.83
CA ASP A 30 -49.89 -1.26 -11.88
C ASP A 30 -49.49 -2.61 -12.53
N ASN A 31 -49.25 -2.67 -13.84
CA ASN A 31 -49.01 -3.92 -14.59
C ASN A 31 -47.76 -3.90 -15.47
N ILE A 32 -46.75 -3.09 -15.15
CA ILE A 32 -45.39 -3.36 -15.64
C ILE A 32 -44.62 -3.99 -14.48
N VAL A 33 -44.62 -5.33 -14.44
CA VAL A 33 -43.61 -6.08 -13.69
C VAL A 33 -42.30 -5.88 -14.42
N VAL A 34 -41.60 -4.79 -14.09
CA VAL A 34 -40.14 -4.79 -14.23
C VAL A 34 -39.71 -5.81 -13.19
N SER A 35 -39.30 -6.99 -13.63
CA SER A 35 -38.66 -7.97 -12.76
C SER A 35 -37.47 -7.27 -12.11
N ALA A 36 -37.63 -6.85 -10.85
CA ALA A 36 -36.49 -6.63 -9.99
C ALA A 36 -35.77 -7.97 -9.97
N SER A 37 -34.48 -7.99 -10.33
CA SER A 37 -33.64 -9.14 -10.05
C SER A 37 -33.85 -9.48 -8.57
N ALA A 38 -34.43 -10.65 -8.30
CA ALA A 38 -34.70 -11.09 -6.95
C ALA A 38 -33.35 -11.42 -6.34
N VAL A 39 -32.85 -10.51 -5.49
CA VAL A 39 -31.63 -10.76 -4.73
C VAL A 39 -31.93 -11.90 -3.76
N PRO A 40 -31.10 -12.97 -3.68
CA PRO A 40 -31.30 -14.02 -2.69
C PRO A 40 -31.31 -13.41 -1.29
N GLU A 41 -32.21 -13.83 -0.40
CA GLU A 41 -32.21 -13.39 0.99
C GLU A 41 -31.63 -14.49 1.89
N ILE A 42 -30.85 -14.10 2.91
CA ILE A 42 -30.29 -15.02 3.91
C ILE A 42 -30.59 -14.51 5.33
N GLN A 43 -30.99 -15.44 6.20
CA GLN A 43 -31.23 -15.19 7.62
C GLN A 43 -30.53 -16.25 8.47
N MET A 44 -29.69 -15.81 9.42
CA MET A 44 -29.09 -16.66 10.45
C MET A 44 -30.02 -16.74 11.68
N LEU A 45 -30.33 -17.96 12.13
CA LEU A 45 -31.13 -18.25 13.32
C LEU A 45 -30.28 -18.57 14.55
N THR A 46 -29.14 -19.24 14.38
CA THR A 46 -28.20 -19.53 15.48
C THR A 46 -26.75 -19.27 15.06
N PRO A 47 -25.85 -18.97 16.02
CA PRO A 47 -26.14 -18.53 17.38
C PRO A 47 -26.77 -17.13 17.42
N ASP A 48 -27.35 -16.74 18.55
CA ASP A 48 -27.83 -15.37 18.76
C ASP A 48 -26.69 -14.36 18.61
N ALA A 49 -27.00 -13.15 18.13
CA ALA A 49 -26.00 -12.09 17.98
C ALA A 49 -25.41 -11.72 19.36
N GLY A 50 -24.09 -11.82 19.49
CA GLY A 50 -23.37 -11.57 20.75
C GLY A 50 -23.38 -12.74 21.73
N ALA A 51 -23.74 -13.96 21.31
CA ALA A 51 -23.72 -15.14 22.18
C ALA A 51 -22.31 -15.44 22.73
N VAL A 52 -22.23 -15.89 23.98
CA VAL A 52 -21.00 -16.39 24.61
C VAL A 52 -21.12 -17.90 24.79
N LEU A 53 -20.23 -18.66 24.15
CA LEU A 53 -20.27 -20.11 24.04
C LEU A 53 -19.08 -20.72 24.80
N ASN A 54 -19.36 -21.74 25.61
CA ASN A 54 -18.35 -22.43 26.42
C ASN A 54 -17.85 -23.73 25.76
N ALA A 55 -17.95 -23.81 24.43
CA ALA A 55 -17.55 -24.98 23.65
C ALA A 55 -16.89 -24.51 22.34
N PRO A 56 -15.85 -25.20 21.84
CA PRO A 56 -15.18 -24.84 20.60
C PRO A 56 -16.05 -25.13 19.37
N VAL A 57 -16.87 -26.18 19.39
CA VAL A 57 -17.79 -26.48 18.27
C VAL A 57 -18.97 -25.51 18.29
N VAL A 58 -19.14 -24.75 17.21
CA VAL A 58 -20.28 -23.83 17.04
C VAL A 58 -21.10 -24.23 15.81
N GLU A 59 -22.42 -24.25 15.97
CA GLU A 59 -23.37 -24.59 14.91
C GLU A 59 -24.20 -23.36 14.50
N PHE A 60 -24.09 -23.02 13.24
CA PHE A 60 -24.88 -21.98 12.58
C PHE A 60 -26.03 -22.64 11.85
N THR A 61 -27.24 -22.13 12.05
CA THR A 61 -28.42 -22.56 11.32
C THR A 61 -29.15 -21.35 10.77
N GLY A 62 -29.84 -21.50 9.66
CA GLY A 62 -30.58 -20.41 9.05
C GLY A 62 -31.35 -20.82 7.81
N SER A 63 -31.96 -19.83 7.17
CA SER A 63 -32.73 -20.01 5.93
C SER A 63 -32.26 -19.06 4.85
N ILE A 64 -32.31 -19.53 3.62
CA ILE A 64 -32.05 -18.81 2.38
C ILE A 64 -33.36 -18.85 1.58
N SER A 65 -33.79 -17.73 1.02
CA SER A 65 -34.93 -17.66 0.10
C SER A 65 -34.56 -17.00 -1.22
N ASP A 66 -34.94 -17.65 -2.32
CA ASP A 66 -34.71 -17.19 -3.68
C ASP A 66 -35.86 -17.73 -4.57
N ASP A 67 -36.51 -16.82 -5.29
CA ASP A 67 -37.67 -17.13 -6.14
C ASP A 67 -37.28 -17.50 -7.58
N LEU A 68 -36.00 -17.39 -7.96
CA LEU A 68 -35.48 -17.62 -9.31
C LEU A 68 -34.49 -18.78 -9.38
N THR A 69 -33.66 -18.96 -8.35
CA THR A 69 -32.61 -19.99 -8.34
C THR A 69 -33.01 -21.20 -7.51
N THR A 70 -32.87 -22.39 -8.09
CA THR A 70 -33.14 -23.63 -7.36
C THR A 70 -32.06 -23.88 -6.30
N PRO A 71 -32.40 -24.47 -5.15
CA PRO A 71 -31.48 -24.59 -4.00
C PRO A 71 -30.16 -25.30 -4.28
N ASP A 72 -30.13 -26.21 -5.25
CA ASP A 72 -28.97 -26.96 -5.71
C ASP A 72 -27.97 -26.13 -6.52
N LYS A 73 -28.38 -24.93 -6.95
CA LYS A 73 -27.54 -23.99 -7.71
C LYS A 73 -27.07 -22.79 -6.90
N LEU A 74 -27.53 -22.65 -5.65
CA LEU A 74 -27.08 -21.60 -4.76
C LEU A 74 -25.65 -21.88 -4.28
N SER A 75 -24.77 -20.90 -4.44
CA SER A 75 -23.42 -20.95 -3.91
C SER A 75 -23.39 -20.28 -2.53
N VAL A 76 -22.98 -21.01 -1.50
CA VAL A 76 -22.88 -20.49 -0.13
C VAL A 76 -21.43 -20.53 0.32
N LYS A 77 -20.90 -19.37 0.70
CA LYS A 77 -19.57 -19.22 1.29
C LYS A 77 -19.66 -18.74 2.73
N VAL A 78 -18.74 -19.22 3.57
CA VAL A 78 -18.67 -18.89 4.99
C VAL A 78 -17.30 -18.27 5.28
N PHE A 79 -17.30 -17.10 5.88
CA PHE A 79 -16.08 -16.39 6.25
C PHE A 79 -16.02 -16.14 7.76
N GLU A 80 -14.84 -16.26 8.34
CA GLU A 80 -14.56 -15.96 9.74
C GLU A 80 -13.64 -14.75 9.88
N GLN A 81 -14.03 -13.80 10.72
CA GLN A 81 -13.19 -12.69 11.14
C GLN A 81 -13.03 -12.69 12.66
N LEU A 82 -11.80 -12.88 13.14
CA LEU A 82 -11.43 -12.69 14.55
C LEU A 82 -11.40 -11.19 14.90
N GLU A 83 -11.69 -10.81 16.14
CA GLU A 83 -11.63 -9.41 16.61
C GLU A 83 -10.25 -8.76 16.40
N SER A 84 -9.17 -9.54 16.50
CA SER A 84 -7.79 -9.10 16.20
C SER A 84 -7.43 -9.18 14.70
N SER A 85 -8.26 -9.82 13.87
CA SER A 85 -8.05 -9.97 12.43
C SER A 85 -8.71 -8.85 11.62
N GLN A 86 -7.96 -8.30 10.67
CA GLN A 86 -8.44 -7.28 9.72
C GLN A 86 -9.15 -7.88 8.50
N GLN A 87 -9.08 -9.20 8.26
CA GLN A 87 -9.67 -9.85 7.09
C GLN A 87 -10.51 -11.07 7.47
N PRO A 88 -11.70 -11.23 6.85
CA PRO A 88 -12.43 -12.48 6.88
C PRO A 88 -11.68 -13.56 6.10
N ILE A 89 -11.46 -14.72 6.71
CA ILE A 89 -10.84 -15.90 6.12
C ILE A 89 -11.96 -16.79 5.57
N ASP A 90 -11.84 -17.30 4.34
CA ASP A 90 -12.80 -18.26 3.78
C ASP A 90 -12.63 -19.60 4.52
N ILE A 91 -13.66 -19.98 5.28
CA ILE A 91 -13.71 -21.21 6.08
C ILE A 91 -14.75 -22.18 5.53
N THR A 92 -15.22 -21.97 4.30
CA THR A 92 -16.31 -22.75 3.70
C THR A 92 -16.02 -24.25 3.74
N ASP A 93 -14.79 -24.64 3.36
CA ASP A 93 -14.35 -26.04 3.31
C ASP A 93 -13.74 -26.55 4.64
N GLU A 94 -13.59 -25.67 5.63
CA GLU A 94 -13.04 -26.03 6.94
C GLU A 94 -14.11 -26.50 7.94
N GLY A 95 -15.39 -26.36 7.58
CA GLY A 95 -16.53 -26.81 8.37
C GLY A 95 -17.46 -27.73 7.59
N LYS A 96 -18.48 -28.24 8.26
CA LYS A 96 -19.52 -29.06 7.63
C LYS A 96 -20.72 -28.21 7.26
N LEU A 97 -20.77 -27.73 6.01
CA LEU A 97 -21.93 -27.06 5.43
C LEU A 97 -22.95 -28.09 4.89
N THR A 98 -24.23 -27.94 5.24
CA THR A 98 -25.34 -28.74 4.71
C THR A 98 -26.46 -27.82 4.25
N LEU A 99 -26.95 -28.02 3.03
CA LEU A 99 -28.11 -27.31 2.49
C LEU A 99 -29.29 -28.30 2.34
N THR A 100 -30.44 -27.94 2.91
CA THR A 100 -31.69 -28.71 2.84
C THR A 100 -32.69 -27.94 1.97
N PRO A 101 -32.97 -28.39 0.74
CA PRO A 101 -33.85 -27.68 -0.18
C PRO A 101 -35.30 -27.50 0.34
N LYS A 102 -35.90 -26.36 0.01
CA LYS A 102 -37.31 -25.97 0.17
C LYS A 102 -37.88 -25.47 -1.16
N GLU A 103 -39.19 -25.22 -1.21
CA GLU A 103 -39.92 -24.83 -2.44
C GLU A 103 -39.34 -23.54 -3.08
N ASN A 104 -38.98 -22.54 -2.27
CA ASN A 104 -38.40 -21.25 -2.72
C ASN A 104 -37.09 -20.90 -1.98
N GLY A 105 -36.20 -21.88 -1.76
CA GLY A 105 -34.94 -21.63 -1.04
C GLY A 105 -34.36 -22.84 -0.32
N ALA A 106 -33.51 -22.65 0.68
CA ALA A 106 -32.85 -23.72 1.43
C ALA A 106 -32.73 -23.39 2.92
N ASP A 107 -32.83 -24.40 3.79
CA ASP A 107 -32.26 -24.29 5.13
C ASP A 107 -30.79 -24.65 5.08
N PHE A 108 -29.95 -23.93 5.82
CA PHE A 108 -28.54 -24.26 5.94
C PHE A 108 -28.17 -24.62 7.37
N SER A 109 -27.21 -25.52 7.51
CA SER A 109 -26.43 -25.70 8.74
C SER A 109 -24.94 -25.70 8.44
N TYR A 110 -24.16 -25.05 9.31
CA TYR A 110 -22.70 -25.02 9.22
C TYR A 110 -22.11 -25.25 10.61
N SER A 111 -21.19 -26.20 10.74
CA SER A 111 -20.55 -26.53 12.01
C SER A 111 -19.04 -26.65 11.87
N ARG A 112 -18.30 -26.00 12.78
CA ARG A 112 -16.82 -25.98 12.84
C ARG A 112 -16.34 -25.75 14.27
N ASP A 113 -15.12 -26.16 14.56
CA ASP A 113 -14.37 -25.80 15.78
C ASP A 113 -13.77 -24.39 15.67
N PHE A 114 -14.05 -23.54 16.66
CA PHE A 114 -13.56 -22.16 16.74
C PHE A 114 -12.58 -22.00 17.91
N SER A 115 -11.55 -21.19 17.70
CA SER A 115 -10.57 -20.83 18.73
C SER A 115 -11.19 -19.98 19.83
N GLU A 116 -10.54 -19.89 20.99
CA GLU A 116 -10.97 -18.97 22.05
C GLU A 116 -10.86 -17.51 21.57
N GLY A 117 -11.89 -16.70 21.83
CA GLY A 117 -11.92 -15.30 21.44
C GLY A 117 -13.24 -14.85 20.82
N VAL A 118 -13.26 -13.63 20.29
CA VAL A 118 -14.42 -13.03 19.62
C VAL A 118 -14.32 -13.26 18.12
N HIS A 119 -15.42 -13.73 17.54
CA HIS A 119 -15.55 -14.14 16.15
C HIS A 119 -16.70 -13.42 15.49
N THR A 120 -16.57 -13.11 14.21
CA THR A 120 -17.65 -12.64 13.34
C THR A 120 -17.73 -13.53 12.11
N ILE A 121 -18.86 -14.21 11.91
CA ILE A 121 -19.09 -15.03 10.72
C ILE A 121 -19.94 -14.28 9.72
N THR A 122 -19.51 -14.32 8.47
CA THR A 122 -20.26 -13.80 7.33
C THR A 122 -20.65 -14.97 6.43
N PHE A 123 -21.95 -15.17 6.22
CA PHE A 123 -22.43 -16.04 5.15
C PHE A 123 -22.68 -15.19 3.92
N VAL A 124 -22.22 -15.64 2.76
CA VAL A 124 -22.49 -15.03 1.45
C VAL A 124 -23.20 -16.06 0.60
N VAL A 125 -24.38 -15.72 0.10
CA VAL A 125 -25.15 -16.55 -0.83
C VAL A 125 -25.15 -15.87 -2.19
N THR A 126 -24.89 -16.64 -3.25
CA THR A 126 -24.90 -16.17 -4.63
C THR A 126 -25.81 -17.03 -5.49
N ASP A 127 -26.65 -16.39 -6.29
CA ASP A 127 -27.56 -17.01 -7.25
C ASP A 127 -26.85 -17.43 -8.57
N GLU A 128 -27.56 -18.05 -9.51
CA GLU A 128 -27.00 -18.53 -10.78
C GLU A 128 -26.56 -17.37 -11.70
N GLU A 129 -27.19 -16.20 -11.55
CA GLU A 129 -26.91 -14.95 -12.26
C GLU A 129 -25.74 -14.14 -11.65
N GLY A 130 -25.23 -14.57 -10.50
CA GLY A 130 -24.08 -13.95 -9.82
C GLY A 130 -24.44 -12.79 -8.89
N VAL A 131 -25.72 -12.63 -8.52
CA VAL A 131 -26.20 -11.67 -7.53
C VAL A 131 -26.04 -12.29 -6.15
N SER A 132 -25.48 -11.51 -5.21
CA SER A 132 -25.15 -12.00 -3.87
C SER A 132 -25.84 -11.23 -2.77
N ALA A 133 -26.14 -11.91 -1.68
CA ALA A 133 -26.48 -11.33 -0.39
C ALA A 133 -25.61 -11.88 0.72
N LYS A 134 -25.52 -11.14 1.82
CA LYS A 134 -24.74 -11.55 2.99
C LYS A 134 -25.48 -11.29 4.29
N GLU A 135 -25.20 -12.12 5.28
CA GLU A 135 -25.65 -11.95 6.67
C GLU A 135 -24.46 -12.20 7.60
N GLU A 136 -24.34 -11.38 8.65
CA GLU A 136 -23.19 -11.39 9.57
C GLU A 136 -23.64 -11.67 11.02
N ARG A 137 -22.84 -12.41 11.77
CA ARG A 137 -23.13 -12.75 13.18
C ARG A 137 -21.85 -12.80 14.00
N SER A 138 -21.80 -12.01 15.07
CA SER A 138 -20.69 -12.03 16.03
C SER A 138 -21.03 -12.87 17.27
N PHE A 139 -20.05 -13.61 17.81
CA PHE A 139 -20.16 -14.44 19.01
C PHE A 139 -18.77 -14.56 19.69
N THR A 140 -18.73 -15.11 20.90
CA THR A 140 -17.48 -15.31 21.67
C THR A 140 -17.36 -16.75 22.12
N VAL A 141 -16.20 -17.37 21.93
CA VAL A 141 -15.85 -18.68 22.50
C VAL A 141 -14.99 -18.47 23.75
N LYS A 142 -15.34 -19.12 24.86
CA LYS A 142 -14.54 -19.18 26.09
C LYS A 142 -14.21 -20.63 26.40
N LEU A 143 -12.93 -20.93 26.55
CA LEU A 143 -12.47 -22.27 26.93
C LEU A 143 -12.03 -22.19 28.39
N ASP A 144 -12.75 -22.83 29.31
CA ASP A 144 -12.38 -22.83 30.73
C ASP A 144 -11.00 -23.47 30.93
N GLY A 145 -9.99 -22.64 31.16
CA GLY A 145 -8.58 -23.01 31.24
C GLY A 145 -8.20 -23.69 32.56
N THR A 146 -7.45 -24.78 32.43
CA THR A 146 -6.65 -25.39 33.50
C THR A 146 -5.61 -24.41 34.06
N VAL A 147 -5.77 -24.12 35.35
CA VAL A 147 -4.89 -23.56 36.40
C VAL A 147 -3.41 -23.36 36.04
N MET A 148 -2.97 -22.10 36.10
CA MET A 148 -1.56 -21.71 36.32
C MET A 148 -1.20 -21.80 37.81
N THR A 149 0.02 -22.26 38.12
CA THR A 149 0.65 -22.13 39.43
C THR A 149 1.81 -21.13 39.37
N GLU A 150 1.73 -20.10 40.22
CA GLU A 150 2.81 -19.18 40.61
C GLU A 150 3.87 -19.89 41.47
N ASP A 151 5.14 -19.45 41.39
CA ASP A 151 5.98 -19.04 42.55
C ASP A 151 7.38 -18.59 42.07
N ILE A 152 7.76 -17.30 42.24
CA ILE A 152 8.64 -16.66 43.26
C ILE A 152 10.13 -16.49 42.82
N PRO A 153 10.76 -15.30 43.05
CA PRO A 153 12.09 -14.94 42.54
C PRO A 153 13.24 -15.13 43.55
N GLU A 154 14.48 -15.26 43.05
CA GLU A 154 15.71 -15.15 43.84
C GLU A 154 16.73 -14.14 43.24
N THR A 155 17.46 -13.51 44.15
CA THR A 155 18.31 -12.32 44.03
C THR A 155 19.83 -12.62 43.99
N ALA A 156 20.59 -11.62 43.49
CA ALA A 156 22.03 -11.33 43.67
C ALA A 156 23.04 -12.25 42.94
N ASP A 157 24.18 -11.80 42.40
CA ASP A 157 25.20 -10.90 42.94
C ASP A 157 26.11 -10.33 41.82
N ASN A 158 26.86 -9.29 42.21
CA ASN A 158 27.75 -8.38 41.49
C ASN A 158 29.03 -9.01 40.94
N GLY A 159 29.63 -8.36 39.93
CA GLY A 159 31.03 -8.59 39.53
C GLY A 159 31.56 -7.54 38.55
N ALA A 160 32.37 -6.62 39.05
CA ALA A 160 32.99 -5.50 38.34
C ALA A 160 34.19 -5.90 37.45
N GLY A 161 34.58 -5.04 36.48
CA GLY A 161 35.99 -4.90 36.09
C GLY A 161 36.37 -4.58 34.65
N ASN A 162 36.19 -3.31 34.24
CA ASN A 162 37.14 -2.43 33.53
C ASN A 162 37.76 -2.75 32.12
N PRO A 163 38.27 -1.71 31.42
CA PRO A 163 38.18 -1.54 29.96
C PRO A 163 39.55 -1.65 29.24
N VAL A 164 39.55 -1.74 27.91
CA VAL A 164 40.70 -1.32 27.08
C VAL A 164 40.25 -0.73 25.73
N THR A 165 40.88 0.40 25.42
CA THR A 165 40.77 1.33 24.30
C THR A 165 41.55 0.94 23.03
N SER A 166 41.04 1.47 21.89
CA SER A 166 41.76 2.08 20.73
C SER A 166 42.83 1.31 19.94
N THR A 167 42.77 1.31 18.61
CA THR A 167 43.60 2.22 17.77
C THR A 167 43.25 2.17 16.28
N GLU A 168 43.32 3.35 15.66
CA GLU A 168 43.28 3.65 14.23
C GLU A 168 44.59 3.24 13.55
N GLU A 169 44.54 2.90 12.25
CA GLU A 169 45.68 3.16 11.38
C GLU A 169 45.25 3.53 9.95
N LYS A 170 46.05 4.42 9.37
CA LYS A 170 45.81 5.28 8.21
C LYS A 170 46.71 4.80 7.07
N GLY A 171 46.20 4.65 5.85
CA GLY A 171 47.00 4.27 4.69
C GLY A 171 46.49 4.89 3.38
N THR A 172 47.37 5.60 2.69
CA THR A 172 47.11 6.48 1.53
C THR A 172 47.29 5.75 0.18
N ILE A 173 46.29 5.92 -0.69
CA ILE A 173 46.21 6.05 -2.17
C ILE A 173 47.39 5.55 -3.05
N GLN A 174 47.04 4.76 -4.09
CA GLN A 174 47.61 4.91 -5.45
C GLN A 174 46.60 4.50 -6.55
N GLU A 175 46.37 5.42 -7.49
CA GLU A 175 45.59 5.26 -8.73
C GLU A 175 46.28 4.35 -9.75
N THR A 176 45.52 3.44 -10.38
CA THR A 176 45.80 2.96 -11.75
C THR A 176 44.51 2.52 -12.46
N THR A 177 44.13 3.26 -13.51
CA THR A 177 43.21 2.82 -14.58
C THR A 177 43.99 1.88 -15.51
N PRO A 178 43.45 0.74 -16.01
CA PRO A 178 42.82 0.78 -17.35
C PRO A 178 41.75 -0.30 -17.71
N THR A 179 40.92 0.11 -18.67
CA THR A 179 40.38 -0.63 -19.82
C THR A 179 39.34 -1.75 -19.61
N SER A 180 38.12 -1.39 -20.02
CA SER A 180 36.96 -2.22 -20.32
C SER A 180 37.25 -3.32 -21.35
N THR A 181 36.92 -4.56 -20.99
CA THR A 181 36.64 -5.63 -21.96
C THR A 181 35.26 -6.19 -21.62
N GLU A 182 34.28 -5.93 -22.48
CA GLU A 182 32.96 -6.56 -22.40
C GLU A 182 33.11 -8.07 -22.49
N VAL A 183 32.74 -8.77 -21.42
CA VAL A 183 32.54 -10.22 -21.44
C VAL A 183 31.04 -10.45 -21.25
N THR A 184 30.40 -10.87 -22.33
CA THR A 184 29.04 -11.37 -22.37
C THR A 184 28.95 -12.63 -21.51
N VAL A 185 28.45 -12.51 -20.28
CA VAL A 185 28.20 -13.66 -19.42
C VAL A 185 26.79 -14.19 -19.72
N SER A 186 26.78 -15.38 -20.31
CA SER A 186 25.60 -16.20 -20.58
C SER A 186 24.91 -16.57 -19.25
N SER A 187 23.72 -16.02 -19.02
CA SER A 187 22.79 -16.51 -17.99
C SER A 187 22.23 -17.87 -18.43
N GLN A 188 22.50 -18.90 -17.64
CA GLN A 188 21.84 -20.19 -17.75
C GLN A 188 20.34 -20.00 -17.46
N PRO A 189 19.43 -20.57 -18.28
CA PRO A 189 18.01 -20.27 -18.16
C PRO A 189 17.47 -20.94 -16.90
N ALA A 190 17.02 -20.13 -15.94
CA ALA A 190 15.93 -20.56 -15.09
C ALA A 190 14.75 -20.87 -16.02
N ASN A 191 14.02 -21.95 -15.77
CA ASN A 191 12.80 -22.28 -16.50
C ASN A 191 11.85 -21.07 -16.51
N ASP A 192 11.89 -20.28 -17.58
CA ASP A 192 10.88 -19.29 -17.91
C ASP A 192 9.68 -20.09 -18.39
N GLU A 193 8.88 -20.59 -17.45
CA GLU A 193 7.47 -20.75 -17.76
C GLU A 193 6.94 -19.34 -18.02
N VAL A 194 6.67 -19.04 -19.29
CA VAL A 194 5.88 -17.88 -19.71
C VAL A 194 4.50 -18.04 -19.07
N ARG A 195 4.37 -17.64 -17.81
CA ARG A 195 3.11 -17.67 -17.07
C ARG A 195 2.46 -16.30 -17.16
N THR A 196 1.36 -16.31 -17.88
CA THR A 196 0.27 -15.37 -18.16
C THR A 196 -0.41 -14.81 -16.90
N ARG A 197 0.36 -14.35 -15.90
CA ARG A 197 -0.20 -13.80 -14.66
C ARG A 197 -0.88 -12.45 -14.92
N PRO A 198 -2.02 -12.17 -14.27
CA PRO A 198 -2.55 -10.81 -14.20
C PRO A 198 -1.55 -9.84 -13.57
N TYR A 199 -1.58 -8.58 -13.97
CA TYR A 199 -0.76 -7.52 -13.38
C TYR A 199 -1.45 -6.17 -13.41
N MET A 200 -1.11 -5.29 -12.46
CA MET A 200 -1.59 -3.92 -12.47
C MET A 200 -0.71 -3.07 -13.40
N ALA A 201 -1.31 -2.55 -14.47
CA ALA A 201 -0.64 -1.68 -15.42
C ALA A 201 -0.65 -0.22 -14.97
N LYS A 202 -1.77 0.23 -14.39
CA LYS A 202 -1.94 1.59 -13.85
C LYS A 202 -2.81 1.56 -12.61
N MET A 203 -2.57 2.52 -11.72
CA MET A 203 -3.46 2.87 -10.64
C MET A 203 -3.54 4.39 -10.52
N TYR A 204 -4.74 4.91 -10.34
CA TYR A 204 -4.99 6.33 -10.12
C TYR A 204 -5.93 6.58 -8.95
N LEU A 205 -5.75 7.71 -8.29
CA LEU A 205 -6.75 8.33 -7.44
C LEU A 205 -7.52 9.33 -8.30
N ILE A 206 -8.84 9.17 -8.37
CA ILE A 206 -9.69 9.95 -9.29
C ILE A 206 -10.92 10.52 -8.57
N PRO A 207 -11.55 11.58 -9.10
CA PRO A 207 -12.87 12.01 -8.65
C PRO A 207 -13.90 10.88 -8.81
N LYS A 208 -14.86 10.78 -7.88
CA LYS A 208 -15.86 9.70 -7.81
C LYS A 208 -16.59 9.42 -9.13
N ASP A 209 -16.91 10.47 -9.89
CA ASP A 209 -17.70 10.40 -11.13
C ASP A 209 -16.84 10.52 -12.39
N ALA A 210 -15.56 10.15 -12.33
CA ALA A 210 -14.62 10.32 -13.44
C ALA A 210 -14.09 9.00 -14.02
N ALA A 211 -14.52 7.85 -13.52
CA ALA A 211 -14.00 6.54 -13.95
C ALA A 211 -14.22 6.28 -15.46
N ASP A 212 -15.31 6.79 -16.01
CA ASP A 212 -15.67 6.75 -17.43
C ASP A 212 -14.69 7.49 -18.35
N LYS A 213 -13.87 8.40 -17.79
CA LYS A 213 -12.83 9.14 -18.52
C LYS A 213 -11.53 8.36 -18.65
N TYR A 214 -11.42 7.19 -18.02
CA TYR A 214 -10.27 6.31 -18.22
C TYR A 214 -10.45 5.48 -19.49
N GLU A 215 -9.50 5.62 -20.40
CA GLU A 215 -9.37 4.72 -21.55
C GLU A 215 -7.97 4.11 -21.56
N PRO A 216 -7.84 2.77 -21.57
CA PRO A 216 -6.55 2.11 -21.63
C PRO A 216 -5.69 2.64 -22.80
N GLU A 217 -4.40 2.83 -22.54
CA GLU A 217 -3.39 3.32 -23.50
C GLU A 217 -3.57 4.77 -23.98
N LYS A 218 -4.57 5.49 -23.48
CA LYS A 218 -4.75 6.92 -23.74
C LYS A 218 -4.27 7.78 -22.58
N ALA A 219 -4.03 9.06 -22.89
CA ALA A 219 -3.72 10.06 -21.87
C ALA A 219 -4.95 10.27 -20.95
N VAL A 220 -4.69 10.41 -19.66
CA VAL A 220 -5.71 10.68 -18.64
C VAL A 220 -5.80 12.17 -18.31
N PRO A 221 -6.95 12.67 -17.83
CA PRO A 221 -7.07 14.04 -17.32
C PRO A 221 -6.10 14.31 -16.16
N SER A 222 -5.69 15.56 -15.96
CA SER A 222 -4.82 15.95 -14.84
C SER A 222 -5.41 15.68 -13.46
N SER A 223 -6.73 15.53 -13.35
CA SER A 223 -7.42 15.13 -12.11
C SER A 223 -7.13 13.68 -11.69
N PHE A 224 -6.49 12.88 -12.54
CA PHE A 224 -6.14 11.49 -12.26
C PHE A 224 -4.75 11.46 -11.64
N LEU A 225 -4.71 11.39 -10.32
CA LEU A 225 -3.47 11.45 -9.58
C LEU A 225 -2.82 10.06 -9.58
N PRO A 226 -1.53 9.91 -9.97
CA PRO A 226 -0.84 8.65 -9.75
C PRO A 226 -0.81 8.33 -8.25
N VAL A 227 -0.95 7.06 -7.87
CA VAL A 227 -1.13 6.71 -6.44
C VAL A 227 0.18 6.72 -5.63
N GLU A 228 1.30 6.32 -6.23
CA GLU A 228 2.55 6.05 -5.49
C GLU A 228 3.18 7.32 -4.86
N ASP A 229 3.28 7.34 -3.53
CA ASP A 229 3.68 8.45 -2.66
C ASP A 229 3.05 9.79 -3.08
N MET A 230 1.78 9.74 -3.46
CA MET A 230 1.02 10.96 -3.72
C MET A 230 0.68 11.64 -2.41
N THR A 231 1.01 12.91 -2.32
CA THR A 231 0.60 13.76 -1.21
C THR A 231 -0.62 14.59 -1.62
N ARG A 232 -1.40 15.03 -0.63
CA ARG A 232 -2.54 15.93 -0.82
C ARG A 232 -3.66 15.37 -1.68
N VAL A 233 -3.94 14.09 -1.50
CA VAL A 233 -5.08 13.44 -2.13
C VAL A 233 -6.38 14.03 -1.56
N PRO A 234 -7.33 14.51 -2.39
CA PRO A 234 -8.60 15.02 -1.90
C PRO A 234 -9.44 13.93 -1.22
N LEU A 235 -10.29 14.33 -0.27
CA LEU A 235 -10.95 13.39 0.64
C LEU A 235 -12.06 12.56 -0.01
N ASN A 236 -12.59 12.99 -1.16
CA ASN A 236 -13.74 12.38 -1.84
C ASN A 236 -13.35 11.62 -3.12
N TYR A 237 -12.09 11.19 -3.22
CA TYR A 237 -11.58 10.45 -4.36
C TYR A 237 -11.84 8.95 -4.23
N VAL A 238 -11.83 8.25 -5.36
CA VAL A 238 -11.89 6.79 -5.47
C VAL A 238 -10.61 6.28 -6.13
N ILE A 239 -10.37 4.97 -6.05
CA ILE A 239 -9.16 4.35 -6.61
C ILE A 239 -9.53 3.58 -7.85
N LEU A 240 -8.90 3.92 -8.98
CA LEU A 240 -9.04 3.20 -10.24
C LEU A 240 -7.81 2.33 -10.45
N VAL A 241 -8.02 1.06 -10.79
CA VAL A 241 -6.98 0.08 -11.06
C VAL A 241 -7.20 -0.53 -12.44
N ASP A 242 -6.22 -0.41 -13.33
CA ASP A 242 -6.20 -1.10 -14.62
C ASP A 242 -5.36 -2.37 -14.49
N VAL A 243 -6.05 -3.52 -14.46
CA VAL A 243 -5.43 -4.84 -14.44
C VAL A 243 -5.39 -5.40 -15.85
N ARG A 244 -4.20 -5.80 -16.30
CA ARG A 244 -4.01 -6.46 -17.57
C ARG A 244 -3.86 -7.95 -17.38
N SER A 245 -4.50 -8.73 -18.23
CA SER A 245 -4.35 -10.18 -18.24
C SER A 245 -4.64 -10.75 -19.63
N THR A 246 -3.95 -11.84 -19.95
CA THR A 246 -4.25 -12.64 -21.13
C THR A 246 -5.31 -13.71 -20.88
N GLU A 247 -5.72 -13.86 -19.62
CA GLU A 247 -6.74 -14.81 -19.17
C GLU A 247 -7.94 -14.05 -18.61
N ILE A 248 -9.04 -14.78 -18.38
CA ILE A 248 -10.22 -14.23 -17.72
C ILE A 248 -9.94 -14.16 -16.21
N LEU A 249 -10.29 -13.03 -15.60
CA LEU A 249 -10.11 -12.79 -14.16
C LEU A 249 -11.28 -13.34 -13.35
N THR A 250 -10.99 -13.93 -12.17
CA THR A 250 -12.03 -14.35 -11.24
C THR A 250 -12.42 -13.20 -10.30
N LYS A 251 -13.66 -13.22 -9.82
CA LYS A 251 -14.14 -12.35 -8.73
C LYS A 251 -14.15 -13.07 -7.37
N SER A 252 -13.45 -14.20 -7.26
CA SER A 252 -13.46 -15.05 -6.06
C SER A 252 -12.78 -14.41 -4.84
N GLN A 253 -11.96 -13.40 -5.09
CA GLN A 253 -11.19 -12.63 -4.13
C GLN A 253 -11.28 -11.15 -4.53
N PRO A 254 -11.29 -10.20 -3.57
CA PRO A 254 -11.22 -8.78 -3.89
C PRO A 254 -9.85 -8.43 -4.48
N LEU A 255 -9.76 -7.47 -5.40
CA LEU A 255 -8.49 -7.00 -5.97
C LEU A 255 -7.68 -6.24 -4.91
N LEU A 256 -8.32 -5.44 -4.06
CA LEU A 256 -7.66 -4.68 -3.00
C LEU A 256 -7.96 -5.26 -1.61
N THR A 257 -6.94 -5.38 -0.76
CA THR A 257 -7.04 -6.13 0.53
C THR A 257 -6.76 -5.31 1.78
N SER A 258 -6.19 -4.13 1.67
CA SER A 258 -5.84 -3.32 2.85
C SER A 258 -5.90 -1.84 2.51
N PHE A 259 -6.58 -1.08 3.38
CA PHE A 259 -6.87 0.36 3.24
C PHE A 259 -6.91 1.09 4.60
N GLY A 260 -5.99 0.76 5.51
CA GLY A 260 -6.13 1.20 6.91
C GLY A 260 -7.48 0.72 7.47
N ASP A 261 -8.22 1.60 8.15
CA ASP A 261 -9.54 1.28 8.72
C ASP A 261 -10.72 1.43 7.72
N ILE A 262 -10.45 1.84 6.48
CA ILE A 262 -11.51 2.20 5.53
C ILE A 262 -11.97 0.97 4.74
N LYS A 263 -13.28 0.73 4.81
CA LYS A 263 -14.01 -0.24 3.98
C LYS A 263 -14.52 0.44 2.71
N GLY A 264 -14.89 -0.36 1.71
CA GLY A 264 -15.42 0.13 0.45
C GLY A 264 -15.93 -0.98 -0.45
N SER A 265 -16.57 -0.59 -1.55
CA SER A 265 -17.02 -1.48 -2.61
C SER A 265 -16.01 -1.50 -3.76
N GLU A 266 -15.87 -2.67 -4.38
CA GLU A 266 -15.05 -2.85 -5.59
C GLU A 266 -15.96 -3.20 -6.76
N ASP A 267 -15.82 -2.45 -7.85
CA ASP A 267 -16.65 -2.57 -9.04
C ASP A 267 -15.77 -2.72 -10.29
N LEU A 268 -16.05 -3.72 -11.11
CA LEU A 268 -15.47 -3.84 -12.46
C LEU A 268 -16.27 -2.95 -13.41
N ILE A 269 -15.66 -1.86 -13.88
CA ILE A 269 -16.34 -0.83 -14.67
C ILE A 269 -16.32 -1.15 -16.16
N THR A 270 -15.16 -1.57 -16.69
CA THR A 270 -15.05 -1.91 -18.11
C THR A 270 -14.01 -3.00 -18.36
N THR A 271 -14.23 -3.76 -19.43
CA THR A 271 -13.28 -4.73 -19.97
C THR A 271 -13.00 -4.38 -21.43
N THR A 272 -11.75 -4.06 -21.74
CA THR A 272 -11.32 -3.62 -23.07
C THR A 272 -10.33 -4.62 -23.66
N VAL A 273 -10.57 -5.08 -24.88
CA VAL A 273 -9.62 -5.91 -25.63
C VAL A 273 -8.54 -4.99 -26.20
N LEU A 274 -7.29 -5.13 -25.75
CA LEU A 274 -6.15 -4.34 -26.24
C LEU A 274 -5.51 -5.00 -27.47
N THR A 275 -5.33 -6.31 -27.39
CA THR A 275 -4.84 -7.16 -28.50
C THR A 275 -5.64 -8.47 -28.52
N GLU A 276 -5.39 -9.33 -29.52
CA GLU A 276 -6.07 -10.64 -29.64
C GLU A 276 -6.02 -11.45 -28.33
N ASN A 277 -4.92 -11.35 -27.58
CA ASN A 277 -4.69 -12.12 -26.37
C ASN A 277 -4.58 -11.28 -25.10
N LEU A 278 -4.69 -9.95 -25.13
CA LEU A 278 -4.52 -9.10 -23.94
C LEU A 278 -5.76 -8.26 -23.70
N LYS A 279 -6.31 -8.36 -22.48
CA LYS A 279 -7.46 -7.56 -22.03
C LYS A 279 -7.04 -6.66 -20.87
N SER A 280 -7.64 -5.48 -20.83
CA SER A 280 -7.63 -4.55 -19.70
C SER A 280 -8.96 -4.68 -18.95
N TYR A 281 -8.87 -4.82 -17.63
CA TYR A 281 -9.98 -4.91 -16.70
C TYR A 281 -9.86 -3.73 -15.73
N VAL A 282 -10.77 -2.77 -15.84
CA VAL A 282 -10.71 -1.52 -15.08
C VAL A 282 -11.63 -1.62 -13.88
N TYR A 283 -11.03 -1.68 -12.70
CA TYR A 283 -11.72 -1.71 -11.42
C TYR A 283 -11.75 -0.33 -10.79
N THR A 284 -12.81 -0.04 -10.04
CA THR A 284 -12.84 1.06 -9.09
C THR A 284 -13.10 0.55 -7.69
N PHE A 285 -12.36 1.08 -6.72
CA PHE A 285 -12.64 0.93 -5.31
C PHE A 285 -13.20 2.24 -4.77
N THR A 286 -14.45 2.18 -4.29
CA THR A 286 -15.18 3.31 -3.71
C THR A 286 -15.20 3.16 -2.19
N PRO A 287 -14.50 4.03 -1.45
CA PRO A 287 -14.59 4.07 0.01
C PRO A 287 -16.03 4.30 0.51
N ASP A 288 -16.44 3.59 1.56
CA ASP A 288 -17.74 3.77 2.22
C ASP A 288 -17.88 5.14 2.89
N GLN A 289 -16.74 5.75 3.24
CA GLN A 289 -16.62 7.07 3.81
C GLN A 289 -15.50 7.84 3.13
N ASN A 290 -15.61 9.17 3.10
CA ASN A 290 -14.51 10.03 2.66
C ASN A 290 -13.24 9.73 3.45
N PHE A 291 -12.09 9.88 2.80
CA PHE A 291 -10.81 9.72 3.47
C PHE A 291 -10.68 10.72 4.63
N LYS A 292 -9.99 10.28 5.69
CA LYS A 292 -9.64 11.13 6.82
C LYS A 292 -8.61 12.17 6.36
N PRO A 293 -8.70 13.42 6.82
CA PRO A 293 -7.70 14.45 6.52
C PRO A 293 -6.35 14.12 7.14
N SER A 294 -5.27 14.66 6.58
CA SER A 294 -3.89 14.51 7.06
C SER A 294 -3.45 13.05 7.34
N THR A 295 -3.99 12.09 6.59
CA THR A 295 -3.82 10.66 6.86
C THR A 295 -3.11 9.97 5.71
N SER A 296 -2.11 9.14 6.03
CA SER A 296 -1.45 8.26 5.06
C SER A 296 -2.19 6.92 4.98
N TYR A 297 -2.45 6.49 3.75
CA TYR A 297 -3.10 5.24 3.40
C TYR A 297 -2.12 4.33 2.66
N TYR A 298 -2.20 3.04 2.97
CA TYR A 298 -1.37 1.97 2.41
C TYR A 298 -2.29 1.02 1.65
N VAL A 299 -2.03 0.84 0.35
CA VAL A 299 -2.85 0.08 -0.58
C VAL A 299 -2.07 -1.13 -1.07
N TYR A 300 -2.64 -2.31 -0.87
CA TYR A 300 -2.06 -3.58 -1.33
C TYR A 300 -2.99 -4.28 -2.30
N LEU A 301 -2.43 -4.75 -3.41
CA LEU A 301 -3.12 -5.71 -4.27
C LEU A 301 -3.15 -7.07 -3.56
N ASN A 302 -4.32 -7.70 -3.57
CA ASN A 302 -4.51 -9.01 -2.99
C ASN A 302 -3.67 -10.06 -3.72
N PRO A 303 -2.69 -10.70 -3.07
CA PRO A 303 -1.87 -11.73 -3.72
C PRO A 303 -2.65 -13.00 -4.06
N LYS A 304 -3.90 -13.14 -3.61
CA LYS A 304 -4.80 -14.25 -3.97
C LYS A 304 -5.74 -13.91 -5.14
N PHE A 305 -5.80 -12.66 -5.58
CA PHE A 305 -6.58 -12.29 -6.76
C PHE A 305 -5.98 -12.97 -8.00
N SER A 306 -6.79 -13.65 -8.82
CA SER A 306 -6.28 -14.56 -9.85
C SER A 306 -7.12 -14.59 -11.12
N SER A 307 -6.55 -15.18 -12.16
CA SER A 307 -7.31 -15.67 -13.32
C SER A 307 -8.08 -16.96 -13.00
N GLU A 308 -9.00 -17.35 -13.90
CA GLU A 308 -9.80 -18.58 -13.81
C GLU A 308 -8.94 -19.85 -13.78
N THR A 309 -7.73 -19.81 -14.31
CA THR A 309 -6.78 -20.93 -14.28
C THR A 309 -5.98 -21.00 -12.97
N GLY A 310 -6.17 -20.04 -12.06
CA GLY A 310 -5.48 -19.97 -10.77
C GLY A 310 -4.16 -19.18 -10.80
N ASN A 311 -3.82 -18.51 -11.92
CA ASN A 311 -2.64 -17.65 -11.95
C ASN A 311 -2.90 -16.36 -11.16
N VAL A 312 -2.23 -16.21 -10.02
CA VAL A 312 -2.41 -15.06 -9.13
C VAL A 312 -1.73 -13.79 -9.67
N ILE A 313 -2.30 -12.63 -9.35
CA ILE A 313 -1.80 -11.31 -9.75
C ILE A 313 -0.39 -11.07 -9.21
N ILE A 314 0.38 -10.26 -9.93
CA ILE A 314 1.66 -9.76 -9.43
C ILE A 314 1.38 -8.74 -8.30
N PRO A 315 1.85 -8.98 -7.06
CA PRO A 315 1.55 -8.10 -5.94
C PRO A 315 2.13 -6.70 -6.09
N ARG A 316 1.43 -5.72 -5.53
CA ARG A 316 1.86 -4.31 -5.52
C ARG A 316 1.46 -3.64 -4.21
N PHE A 317 2.35 -2.79 -3.75
CA PHE A 317 2.17 -1.91 -2.61
C PHE A 317 2.26 -0.45 -3.05
N LEU A 318 1.41 0.41 -2.50
CA LEU A 318 1.38 1.85 -2.74
C LEU A 318 1.01 2.59 -1.46
N LYS A 319 1.51 3.82 -1.33
CA LYS A 319 1.19 4.73 -0.23
C LYS A 319 0.71 6.07 -0.79
N PHE A 320 -0.30 6.68 -0.20
CA PHE A 320 -0.66 8.07 -0.48
C PHE A 320 -1.08 8.79 0.79
N THR A 321 -1.11 10.10 0.77
CA THR A 321 -1.46 10.94 1.93
C THR A 321 -2.48 11.99 1.53
N THR A 322 -3.51 12.15 2.34
CA THR A 322 -4.61 13.08 2.05
C THR A 322 -4.28 14.54 2.36
N VAL A 323 -5.07 15.45 1.79
CA VAL A 323 -5.08 16.86 2.19
C VAL A 323 -5.38 17.03 3.68
N SER A 324 -4.89 18.12 4.28
CA SER A 324 -5.27 18.46 5.64
C SER A 324 -6.71 19.00 5.73
N ASP A 325 -7.25 19.03 6.94
CA ASP A 325 -8.56 19.61 7.23
C ASP A 325 -8.53 21.14 7.36
N TYR A 326 -7.39 21.77 7.05
CA TYR A 326 -7.20 23.19 7.26
C TYR A 326 -8.04 23.99 6.24
N LYS A 327 -9.28 24.31 6.62
CA LYS A 327 -10.31 24.92 5.75
C LYS A 327 -10.01 26.36 5.30
N ASN A 328 -8.86 26.94 5.66
CA ASN A 328 -8.63 28.39 5.61
C ASN A 328 -7.42 28.83 4.76
N THR A 329 -6.92 27.97 3.87
CA THR A 329 -5.75 28.29 3.01
C THR A 329 -6.07 28.40 1.53
N ALA A 330 -7.34 28.24 1.16
CA ALA A 330 -7.83 28.48 -0.18
C ALA A 330 -7.70 29.98 -0.53
N TYR A 331 -6.59 30.38 -1.14
CA TYR A 331 -6.55 31.66 -1.83
C TYR A 331 -7.32 31.50 -3.15
N GLN A 332 -8.36 32.32 -3.33
CA GLN A 332 -9.04 32.41 -4.63
C GLN A 332 -8.10 33.12 -5.59
N VAL A 333 -7.34 32.36 -6.38
CA VAL A 333 -6.58 32.90 -7.49
C VAL A 333 -7.54 32.99 -8.68
N ASN A 334 -8.00 34.20 -9.01
CA ASN A 334 -8.69 34.44 -10.27
C ASN A 334 -7.67 34.33 -11.42
N ARG A 335 -7.42 33.09 -11.88
CA ARG A 335 -6.92 32.86 -13.24
C ARG A 335 -8.12 33.10 -14.17
N VAL A 336 -7.88 33.81 -15.27
CA VAL A 336 -8.79 34.19 -16.39
C VAL A 336 -10.19 33.54 -16.35
N ASP A 337 -11.26 34.34 -16.58
CA ASP A 337 -12.73 34.11 -16.43
C ASP A 337 -13.36 32.72 -16.78
N ASP A 338 -12.61 31.71 -17.20
CA ASP A 338 -13.07 30.37 -17.58
C ASP A 338 -12.33 29.21 -16.85
N GLU A 339 -11.42 29.49 -15.90
CA GLU A 339 -10.81 28.45 -15.06
C GLU A 339 -11.56 28.29 -13.72
N THR A 340 -11.89 27.05 -13.36
CA THR A 340 -12.40 26.70 -12.02
C THR A 340 -11.41 27.14 -10.94
N ILE A 341 -11.92 27.81 -9.90
CA ILE A 341 -11.16 28.26 -8.72
C ILE A 341 -10.38 27.09 -8.13
N ASP A 342 -9.09 27.03 -8.42
CA ASP A 342 -8.18 26.08 -7.77
C ASP A 342 -7.80 26.70 -6.44
N ASN A 343 -8.07 26.00 -5.34
CA ASN A 343 -7.67 26.44 -4.01
C ASN A 343 -6.15 26.29 -3.90
N ASP A 344 -5.44 27.26 -4.45
CA ASP A 344 -3.99 27.23 -4.57
C ASP A 344 -3.39 27.37 -3.17
N ASN A 345 -2.59 26.38 -2.81
CA ASN A 345 -2.30 25.98 -1.43
C ASN A 345 -1.08 26.69 -0.87
N ILE A 346 -0.80 26.68 0.44
CA ILE A 346 0.38 27.37 1.04
C ILE A 346 1.71 27.19 0.25
N HIS A 347 1.91 26.06 -0.43
CA HIS A 347 3.09 25.72 -1.24
C HIS A 347 2.98 25.99 -2.76
N GLY A 348 2.00 26.77 -3.23
CA GLY A 348 1.63 26.85 -4.67
C GLY A 348 1.56 28.25 -5.30
N PRO A 349 0.82 29.21 -4.71
CA PRO A 349 0.44 30.43 -5.39
C PRO A 349 1.50 31.52 -5.28
N PHE A 350 2.66 31.32 -4.65
CA PHE A 350 3.64 32.39 -4.48
C PHE A 350 4.24 32.88 -5.82
N SER A 351 4.10 32.11 -6.89
CA SER A 351 4.42 32.55 -8.27
C SER A 351 3.43 33.58 -8.83
N VAL A 352 2.24 33.71 -8.23
CA VAL A 352 1.12 34.55 -8.72
C VAL A 352 0.48 35.44 -7.64
N VAL A 353 0.74 35.18 -6.35
CA VAL A 353 0.18 35.86 -5.18
C VAL A 353 1.31 36.24 -4.23
N THR A 354 1.67 37.53 -4.19
CA THR A 354 2.76 38.04 -3.33
C THR A 354 2.50 37.90 -1.84
N SER A 355 1.23 37.85 -1.40
CA SER A 355 0.91 37.59 0.02
C SER A 355 1.27 36.16 0.44
N ALA A 356 1.39 35.21 -0.50
CA ALA A 356 1.81 33.85 -0.19
C ALA A 356 3.29 33.77 0.23
N CYS A 357 4.14 34.71 -0.21
CA CYS A 357 5.51 34.82 0.27
C CYS A 357 5.55 35.01 1.80
N SER A 358 4.55 35.68 2.37
CA SER A 358 4.45 35.91 3.80
C SER A 358 4.12 34.67 4.62
N PHE A 359 3.84 33.51 4.01
CA PHE A 359 3.72 32.26 4.75
C PHE A 359 5.08 31.82 5.29
N CYS A 360 6.09 31.87 4.43
CA CYS A 360 7.44 31.40 4.72
C CYS A 360 8.38 32.54 5.15
N HIS A 361 8.19 33.75 4.63
CA HIS A 361 9.08 34.89 4.87
C HIS A 361 8.45 35.94 5.80
N SER A 362 9.31 36.67 6.51
CA SER A 362 9.00 37.81 7.36
C SER A 362 9.70 39.06 6.84
N THR A 363 8.98 39.88 6.08
CA THR A 363 9.56 41.05 5.38
C THR A 363 10.08 42.16 6.31
N HIS A 364 9.60 42.21 7.56
CA HIS A 364 10.01 43.23 8.53
C HIS A 364 10.75 42.67 9.75
N ASN A 365 10.49 41.41 10.12
CA ASN A 365 11.03 40.81 11.34
C ASN A 365 11.83 39.54 11.04
N GLY A 366 12.26 39.33 9.79
CA GLY A 366 13.15 38.24 9.42
C GLY A 366 14.47 38.37 10.17
N THR A 367 14.93 37.27 10.78
CA THR A 367 16.13 37.25 11.62
C THR A 367 17.39 36.81 10.87
N ASP A 368 17.24 36.38 9.62
CA ASP A 368 18.33 35.96 8.73
C ASP A 368 18.35 36.75 7.41
N GLU A 369 19.38 36.53 6.58
CA GLU A 369 19.55 37.19 5.28
C GLU A 369 18.50 36.80 4.22
N PHE A 370 17.77 35.71 4.46
CA PHE A 370 16.73 35.18 3.57
C PHE A 370 15.32 35.61 4.01
N LEU A 371 15.23 36.38 5.11
CA LEU A 371 13.98 36.78 5.74
C LEU A 371 13.09 35.58 6.10
N GLY A 372 13.67 34.42 6.41
CA GLY A 372 12.92 33.24 6.83
C GLY A 372 12.16 33.49 8.14
N LYS A 373 10.99 32.86 8.29
CA LYS A 373 10.36 32.73 9.60
C LYS A 373 10.97 31.53 10.35
N GLY A 374 10.92 31.58 11.69
CA GLY A 374 11.49 30.54 12.54
C GLY A 374 12.98 30.76 12.81
N SER A 375 13.56 29.91 13.66
CA SER A 375 14.99 30.05 14.03
C SER A 375 15.92 29.42 13.00
N ASN A 376 15.41 28.50 12.18
CA ASN A 376 16.11 27.88 11.05
C ASN A 376 15.09 27.34 10.02
N GLU A 377 15.61 26.90 8.87
CA GLU A 377 14.79 26.42 7.74
C GLU A 377 13.91 25.21 8.07
N ASN A 378 14.39 24.26 8.89
CA ASN A 378 13.58 23.09 9.24
C ASN A 378 12.44 23.47 10.18
N GLU A 379 12.69 24.33 11.16
CA GLU A 379 11.64 24.88 12.03
C GLU A 379 10.54 25.58 11.23
N LEU A 380 10.89 26.26 10.13
CA LEU A 380 9.92 26.88 9.23
C LEU A 380 8.95 25.86 8.65
N CYS A 381 9.46 24.78 8.07
CA CYS A 381 8.67 23.70 7.48
C CYS A 381 7.84 22.98 8.56
N MET A 382 8.47 22.69 9.70
CA MET A 382 7.86 21.95 10.80
C MET A 382 6.79 22.74 11.55
N ALA A 383 6.73 24.08 11.42
CA ALA A 383 5.62 24.88 11.95
C ALA A 383 4.25 24.46 11.41
N CYS A 384 4.22 23.81 10.24
CA CYS A 384 3.02 23.21 9.66
C CYS A 384 3.06 21.66 9.67
N HIS A 385 4.24 21.04 9.52
CA HIS A 385 4.43 19.59 9.38
C HIS A 385 4.66 18.81 10.70
N ASP A 386 4.28 19.41 11.84
CA ASP A 386 4.39 18.79 13.16
C ASP A 386 3.28 17.76 13.48
N GLY A 387 2.25 17.68 12.65
CA GLY A 387 1.05 16.87 12.87
C GLY A 387 -0.19 17.64 13.30
N THR A 388 -0.08 18.95 13.59
CA THR A 388 -1.19 19.78 14.08
C THR A 388 -2.08 20.31 12.94
N GLY A 389 -1.51 20.51 11.74
CA GLY A 389 -2.23 21.04 10.57
C GLY A 389 -1.85 20.43 9.22
N SER A 390 -0.84 19.56 9.20
CA SER A 390 -0.40 18.75 8.06
C SER A 390 0.05 17.37 8.56
N PRO A 391 0.17 16.36 7.67
CA PRO A 391 0.68 15.05 8.05
C PRO A 391 2.01 15.16 8.80
N LYS A 392 2.06 14.48 9.95
CA LYS A 392 3.28 14.39 10.75
C LYS A 392 4.31 13.56 9.99
N ILE A 393 5.52 14.08 9.88
CA ILE A 393 6.66 13.30 9.43
C ILE A 393 7.05 12.33 10.55
N GLU A 394 7.10 11.03 10.24
CA GLU A 394 7.67 10.06 11.18
C GLU A 394 9.16 10.36 11.38
N ASP A 395 9.61 10.36 12.61
CA ASP A 395 10.98 10.72 12.94
C ASP A 395 11.53 9.85 14.06
N ASN A 396 12.77 9.40 13.88
CA ASN A 396 13.66 8.92 14.93
C ASN A 396 14.88 9.86 15.03
N ALA A 397 14.69 10.96 15.77
CA ALA A 397 15.63 12.06 15.88
C ALA A 397 17.00 11.67 16.48
N ALA A 398 17.08 10.50 17.11
CA ALA A 398 18.31 10.06 17.76
C ALA A 398 19.34 9.51 16.76
N HIS A 399 18.96 9.09 15.54
CA HIS A 399 19.87 8.30 14.68
C HIS A 399 19.82 8.54 13.17
N SER A 400 18.71 9.02 12.62
CA SER A 400 18.70 9.44 11.22
C SER A 400 19.57 10.70 11.06
N LYS A 401 20.16 10.91 9.88
CA LYS A 401 20.73 12.21 9.48
C LYS A 401 19.80 13.00 8.55
N HIS A 402 18.66 12.42 8.20
CA HIS A 402 17.56 13.05 7.48
C HIS A 402 16.38 13.09 8.44
N TYR A 403 16.45 13.99 9.42
CA TYR A 403 15.36 14.24 10.36
C TYR A 403 15.23 15.73 10.64
N LYS A 404 14.17 16.12 11.36
CA LYS A 404 13.77 17.52 11.50
C LYS A 404 14.84 18.41 12.12
N ASP A 405 15.67 17.92 13.05
CA ASP A 405 16.73 18.71 13.70
C ASP A 405 18.14 18.35 13.16
N SER A 406 18.20 17.70 12.00
CA SER A 406 19.46 17.30 11.37
C SER A 406 20.16 18.45 10.65
N SER A 407 21.43 18.26 10.29
CA SER A 407 22.16 19.18 9.40
C SER A 407 21.66 19.15 7.94
N VAL A 408 20.80 18.19 7.59
CA VAL A 408 20.16 18.12 6.29
C VAL A 408 18.83 18.87 6.39
N SER A 409 18.68 19.94 5.62
CA SER A 409 17.44 20.71 5.61
C SER A 409 16.43 20.18 4.60
N CYS A 410 15.16 20.53 4.77
CA CYS A 410 14.10 20.18 3.82
C CYS A 410 14.45 20.62 2.38
N SER A 411 15.06 21.81 2.22
CA SER A 411 15.44 22.37 0.93
C SER A 411 16.63 21.69 0.26
N SER A 412 17.34 20.81 0.98
CA SER A 412 18.41 20.01 0.39
C SER A 412 17.88 18.94 -0.58
N CYS A 413 16.60 18.58 -0.44
CA CYS A 413 15.89 17.64 -1.31
C CYS A 413 14.75 18.32 -2.09
N HIS A 414 14.07 19.29 -1.50
CA HIS A 414 12.93 19.98 -2.08
C HIS A 414 13.28 21.40 -2.52
N ASP A 415 12.69 21.90 -3.60
CA ASP A 415 12.78 23.33 -3.91
C ASP A 415 11.52 24.04 -3.40
N PRO A 416 11.62 24.88 -2.34
CA PRO A 416 10.47 25.58 -1.77
C PRO A 416 9.86 26.62 -2.72
N HIS A 417 10.55 26.96 -3.81
CA HIS A 417 10.08 27.87 -4.85
C HIS A 417 9.58 27.16 -6.11
N ASN A 418 9.60 25.82 -6.13
CA ASN A 418 9.09 25.04 -7.26
C ASN A 418 7.80 24.30 -6.85
N PRO A 419 6.63 24.96 -6.96
CA PRO A 419 5.38 24.39 -6.51
C PRO A 419 4.98 23.17 -7.34
N GLY A 420 4.07 22.35 -6.81
CA GLY A 420 3.44 21.28 -7.58
C GLY A 420 2.66 21.83 -8.79
N THR A 421 2.54 21.03 -9.84
CA THR A 421 1.72 21.34 -11.02
C THR A 421 0.34 20.68 -10.92
N LYS A 422 -0.59 21.03 -11.83
CA LYS A 422 -1.90 20.35 -11.89
C LYS A 422 -1.72 18.84 -12.19
N GLU A 423 -0.69 18.47 -12.94
CA GLU A 423 -0.39 17.09 -13.34
C GLU A 423 0.34 16.30 -12.24
N ASN A 424 1.04 16.99 -11.34
CA ASN A 424 1.68 16.39 -10.18
C ASN A 424 1.62 17.38 -8.99
N PRO A 425 0.53 17.31 -8.20
CA PRO A 425 0.26 18.27 -7.12
C PRO A 425 1.12 18.04 -5.88
N ASN A 426 2.07 17.09 -5.93
CA ASN A 426 3.05 16.94 -4.86
C ASN A 426 3.72 18.28 -4.59
N SER A 427 3.75 18.67 -3.32
CA SER A 427 4.31 19.96 -2.93
C SER A 427 5.82 19.93 -3.01
N MET A 428 6.41 21.01 -3.53
CA MET A 428 7.85 21.24 -3.64
C MET A 428 8.57 20.13 -4.40
N HIS A 429 8.58 20.25 -5.72
CA HIS A 429 9.33 19.33 -6.58
C HIS A 429 10.83 19.60 -6.45
N PRO A 430 11.70 18.60 -6.68
CA PRO A 430 13.09 18.91 -7.05
C PRO A 430 13.06 19.82 -8.29
N SER A 431 13.93 20.83 -8.36
CA SER A 431 13.82 21.92 -9.35
C SER A 431 13.59 21.41 -10.78
N LEU A 432 12.47 21.81 -11.41
CA LEU A 432 12.18 21.49 -12.82
C LEU A 432 13.04 22.39 -13.71
N GLY A 433 14.09 21.80 -14.27
CA GLY A 433 14.94 22.39 -15.29
C GLY A 433 15.69 21.30 -16.03
N THR A 434 16.21 21.62 -17.21
CA THR A 434 17.02 20.73 -18.07
C THR A 434 18.37 20.28 -17.47
N ASP A 435 18.56 20.42 -16.15
CA ASP A 435 19.74 19.99 -15.42
C ASP A 435 19.42 18.67 -14.68
N PRO A 436 20.00 17.52 -15.09
CA PRO A 436 19.58 16.17 -14.69
C PRO A 436 19.92 15.78 -13.25
N PHE A 437 20.10 16.73 -12.34
CA PHE A 437 20.82 16.44 -11.10
C PHE A 437 20.02 15.71 -10.02
N PHE A 438 18.68 15.77 -9.97
CA PHE A 438 17.95 15.14 -8.85
C PHE A 438 16.71 14.33 -9.29
N ASN A 439 16.95 13.13 -9.80
CA ASN A 439 15.94 12.11 -10.00
C ASN A 439 15.83 11.23 -8.74
N TYR A 440 14.60 10.87 -8.42
CA TYR A 440 14.26 9.78 -7.52
C TYR A 440 13.08 9.03 -8.12
N LYS A 441 13.36 8.00 -8.93
CA LYS A 441 12.32 7.11 -9.44
C LYS A 441 11.97 6.06 -8.40
N LYS A 442 10.67 5.81 -8.29
CA LYS A 442 10.08 4.91 -7.30
C LYS A 442 9.95 3.50 -7.87
N ALA A 443 9.46 2.57 -7.05
CA ALA A 443 9.28 1.16 -7.36
C ALA A 443 8.71 0.91 -8.76
N SER A 444 7.65 1.66 -9.11
CA SER A 444 6.88 1.44 -10.34
C SER A 444 7.55 1.96 -11.61
N THR A 445 8.52 2.87 -11.48
CA THR A 445 9.03 3.68 -12.60
C THR A 445 10.54 3.61 -12.74
N ALA A 446 11.23 3.07 -11.73
CA ALA A 446 12.66 2.86 -11.78
C ALA A 446 13.01 1.76 -12.80
N ALA A 447 14.10 1.99 -13.52
CA ALA A 447 14.78 0.97 -14.32
C ALA A 447 15.87 0.26 -13.50
N GLY A 448 16.23 0.79 -12.33
CA GLY A 448 17.26 0.23 -11.46
C GLY A 448 18.67 0.68 -11.83
N VAL A 449 18.79 1.85 -12.45
CA VAL A 449 20.07 2.43 -12.90
C VAL A 449 20.46 3.63 -12.05
N GLU A 450 21.73 4.02 -12.08
CA GLU A 450 22.25 5.14 -11.26
C GLU A 450 21.45 6.44 -11.44
N SER A 451 21.10 6.79 -12.69
CA SER A 451 20.40 8.03 -13.02
C SER A 451 18.98 8.11 -12.49
N ASP A 452 18.41 6.99 -12.00
CA ASP A 452 17.11 6.97 -11.34
C ASP A 452 17.15 7.55 -9.92
N TYR A 453 18.33 7.62 -9.29
CA TYR A 453 18.49 8.00 -7.86
C TYR A 453 19.50 9.14 -7.64
N SER A 454 19.70 10.00 -8.64
CA SER A 454 20.67 11.09 -8.57
C SER A 454 20.40 12.09 -7.42
N LEU A 455 19.15 12.20 -6.95
CA LEU A 455 18.81 12.94 -5.72
C LEU A 455 19.63 12.47 -4.52
N CYS A 456 19.62 11.16 -4.26
CA CYS A 456 20.34 10.56 -3.14
C CYS A 456 21.85 10.67 -3.33
N PHE A 457 22.33 10.39 -4.55
CA PHE A 457 23.77 10.34 -4.85
C PHE A 457 24.48 11.69 -4.86
N ASN A 458 23.75 12.81 -4.78
CA ASN A 458 24.36 14.12 -4.55
C ASN A 458 25.19 14.15 -3.25
N CYS A 459 24.69 13.46 -2.21
CA CYS A 459 25.36 13.33 -0.93
C CYS A 459 25.98 11.93 -0.76
N HIS A 460 25.27 10.89 -1.19
CA HIS A 460 25.64 9.48 -0.99
C HIS A 460 26.69 8.95 -1.97
N THR A 461 27.84 9.64 -2.01
CA THR A 461 28.99 9.34 -2.85
C THR A 461 30.29 9.48 -2.07
N ALA A 462 31.37 8.90 -2.60
CA ALA A 462 32.71 8.96 -2.02
C ALA A 462 33.12 10.40 -1.70
N GLY A 463 33.67 10.60 -0.49
CA GLY A 463 34.17 11.89 -0.03
C GLY A 463 33.12 12.89 0.48
N LYS A 464 31.82 12.58 0.35
CA LYS A 464 30.73 13.41 0.93
C LYS A 464 30.00 12.70 2.07
N ALA A 465 29.41 11.54 1.78
CA ALA A 465 28.73 10.70 2.77
C ALA A 465 29.10 9.22 2.54
N LYS A 466 28.30 8.30 3.09
CA LYS A 466 28.47 6.87 2.81
C LYS A 466 28.26 6.62 1.33
N ASP A 467 29.29 6.09 0.68
CA ASP A 467 29.31 5.81 -0.75
C ASP A 467 28.47 4.56 -1.08
N ILE A 468 27.17 4.77 -1.28
CA ILE A 468 26.25 3.74 -1.80
C ILE A 468 26.10 3.84 -3.32
N LYS A 469 26.49 4.98 -3.92
CA LYS A 469 26.50 5.18 -5.38
C LYS A 469 27.28 4.06 -6.09
N LYS A 470 28.39 3.60 -5.51
CA LYS A 470 29.21 2.51 -6.07
C LYS A 470 28.40 1.26 -6.44
N TYR A 471 27.33 0.92 -5.70
CA TYR A 471 26.50 -0.27 -5.99
C TYR A 471 25.65 -0.14 -7.25
N TYR A 472 25.45 1.09 -7.75
CA TYR A 472 24.69 1.38 -8.96
C TYR A 472 25.57 1.78 -10.15
N ALA A 473 26.84 2.13 -9.88
CA ALA A 473 27.81 2.58 -10.88
C ALA A 473 28.84 1.51 -11.27
N ASP A 474 29.30 0.69 -10.32
CA ASP A 474 30.34 -0.32 -10.56
C ASP A 474 29.77 -1.56 -11.25
N GLY A 475 30.29 -1.89 -12.44
CA GLY A 475 29.83 -3.03 -13.23
C GLY A 475 30.08 -4.39 -12.58
N THR A 476 31.16 -4.53 -11.80
CA THR A 476 31.48 -5.75 -11.06
C THR A 476 30.50 -5.96 -9.92
N LEU A 477 30.31 -4.94 -9.07
CA LEU A 477 29.36 -5.01 -7.95
C LEU A 477 27.94 -5.29 -8.44
N LYS A 478 27.53 -4.66 -9.55
CA LYS A 478 26.21 -4.90 -10.16
C LYS A 478 26.04 -6.31 -10.71
N SER A 479 27.04 -6.83 -11.42
CA SER A 479 26.95 -8.15 -12.06
C SER A 479 26.93 -9.29 -11.05
N GLN A 480 27.63 -9.14 -9.91
CA GLN A 480 27.61 -10.13 -8.84
C GLN A 480 26.42 -10.00 -7.89
N SER A 481 25.65 -8.92 -7.99
CA SER A 481 24.58 -8.60 -7.03
C SER A 481 23.39 -9.55 -7.14
N GLY A 482 22.99 -10.14 -6.02
CA GLY A 482 21.72 -10.85 -5.86
C GLY A 482 20.51 -9.92 -5.98
N HIS A 483 20.68 -8.63 -5.69
CA HIS A 483 19.63 -7.61 -5.74
C HIS A 483 19.60 -6.84 -7.07
N ASN A 484 20.42 -7.23 -8.05
CA ASN A 484 20.24 -6.84 -9.43
C ASN A 484 19.26 -7.84 -10.08
N ILE A 485 18.01 -7.41 -10.23
CA ILE A 485 16.89 -8.26 -10.65
C ILE A 485 16.19 -7.67 -11.87
N GLN A 486 15.62 -8.57 -12.66
CA GLN A 486 14.68 -8.23 -13.71
C GLN A 486 13.26 -8.53 -13.21
N ALA A 487 12.41 -7.51 -13.20
CA ALA A 487 10.98 -7.69 -12.96
C ALA A 487 10.40 -8.66 -14.01
N GLN A 488 9.30 -9.34 -13.68
CA GLN A 488 8.65 -10.21 -14.66
C GLN A 488 8.21 -9.38 -15.88
N THR A 489 8.47 -9.88 -17.09
CA THR A 489 8.25 -9.15 -18.37
C THR A 489 6.84 -8.58 -18.48
N GLU A 490 5.84 -9.33 -18.01
CA GLU A 490 4.44 -8.95 -18.05
C GLU A 490 4.05 -7.99 -16.92
N SER A 491 4.87 -7.73 -15.91
CA SER A 491 4.46 -6.98 -14.69
C SER A 491 4.03 -5.53 -14.90
N GLY A 492 4.26 -4.96 -16.08
CA GLY A 492 4.09 -3.53 -16.34
C GLY A 492 5.15 -2.65 -15.66
N ILE A 493 6.21 -3.25 -15.10
CA ILE A 493 7.29 -2.58 -14.35
C ILE A 493 8.57 -2.61 -15.19
N SER A 494 9.26 -1.48 -15.25
CA SER A 494 10.47 -1.32 -16.07
C SER A 494 11.77 -1.78 -15.39
N LEU A 495 11.71 -2.32 -14.18
CA LEU A 495 12.89 -2.66 -13.40
C LEU A 495 13.68 -3.78 -14.07
N ASN A 496 14.90 -3.45 -14.49
CA ASN A 496 15.88 -4.39 -15.00
C ASN A 496 17.27 -3.95 -14.51
N GLY A 497 17.47 -4.08 -13.21
CA GLY A 497 18.59 -3.45 -12.53
C GLY A 497 18.55 -3.63 -11.03
N GLN A 498 19.27 -2.77 -10.33
CA GLN A 498 19.37 -2.80 -8.88
C GLN A 498 18.03 -2.40 -8.23
N LEU A 499 17.69 -3.05 -7.12
CA LEU A 499 16.49 -2.71 -6.33
C LEU A 499 16.37 -1.19 -6.09
N PRO A 500 15.16 -0.61 -6.28
CA PRO A 500 14.91 0.77 -5.94
C PRO A 500 15.02 1.05 -4.45
N CYS A 501 15.54 2.23 -4.08
CA CYS A 501 15.71 2.59 -2.67
C CYS A 501 14.37 2.59 -1.91
N ALA A 502 13.27 2.94 -2.59
CA ALA A 502 11.90 2.96 -2.06
C ALA A 502 11.40 1.59 -1.56
N GLU A 503 12.02 0.49 -2.01
CA GLU A 503 11.65 -0.85 -1.55
C GLU A 503 12.02 -1.08 -0.10
N CYS A 504 13.09 -0.43 0.36
CA CYS A 504 13.61 -0.58 1.71
C CYS A 504 13.45 0.69 2.54
N HIS A 505 13.62 1.86 1.93
CA HIS A 505 13.69 3.14 2.63
C HIS A 505 12.40 3.96 2.49
N GLU A 506 11.99 4.57 3.60
CA GLU A 506 10.96 5.62 3.63
C GLU A 506 11.65 6.99 3.56
N THR A 507 11.41 7.72 2.48
CA THR A 507 12.15 8.94 2.13
C THR A 507 11.79 10.15 2.97
N HIS A 508 10.57 10.20 3.49
CA HIS A 508 10.13 11.33 4.32
C HIS A 508 10.47 11.14 5.79
N GLY A 509 10.74 9.91 6.24
CA GLY A 509 11.15 9.57 7.60
C GLY A 509 10.43 8.34 8.14
N ALA A 510 11.10 7.58 9.00
CA ALA A 510 10.55 6.39 9.64
C ALA A 510 11.02 6.28 11.10
N SER A 511 10.24 5.57 11.91
CA SER A 511 10.65 5.20 13.27
C SER A 511 11.92 4.32 13.34
N ASN A 512 12.27 3.62 12.25
CA ASN A 512 13.48 2.81 12.16
C ASN A 512 14.75 3.69 12.08
N ILE A 513 15.81 3.33 12.83
CA ILE A 513 17.05 4.11 12.90
C ILE A 513 17.82 4.22 11.58
N LYS A 514 17.48 3.42 10.55
CA LYS A 514 18.05 3.48 9.19
C LYS A 514 17.05 3.99 8.14
N MET A 515 15.97 4.65 8.56
CA MET A 515 14.88 5.09 7.69
C MET A 515 14.28 3.95 6.84
N LEU A 516 14.23 2.74 7.41
CA LEU A 516 13.68 1.59 6.72
C LEU A 516 12.17 1.53 6.91
N ARG A 517 11.47 1.11 5.86
CA ARG A 517 10.09 0.66 5.93
C ARG A 517 10.03 -0.52 6.90
N PRO A 518 9.04 -0.56 7.80
CA PRO A 518 8.93 -1.66 8.73
C PRO A 518 8.35 -2.93 8.10
N GLU A 519 7.49 -2.77 7.08
CA GLU A 519 7.00 -3.84 6.24
C GLU A 519 7.66 -3.76 4.86
N LEU A 520 8.48 -4.76 4.55
CA LEU A 520 9.15 -4.90 3.26
C LEU A 520 8.30 -5.76 2.32
N GLY A 521 8.47 -5.54 1.01
CA GLY A 521 7.71 -6.27 0.00
C GLY A 521 6.46 -5.55 -0.49
N ASN A 522 5.79 -6.20 -1.43
CA ASN A 522 4.57 -5.72 -2.09
C ASN A 522 3.31 -6.46 -1.67
N ILE A 523 3.40 -7.23 -0.60
CA ILE A 523 2.31 -8.00 0.01
C ILE A 523 2.24 -7.65 1.48
N LYS A 524 1.02 -7.59 2.01
CA LYS A 524 0.82 -7.45 3.45
C LYS A 524 0.90 -8.85 4.07
N LEU A 525 1.99 -9.12 4.80
CA LEU A 525 2.28 -10.48 5.30
C LEU A 525 1.79 -10.73 6.73
N GLY A 526 1.46 -9.68 7.47
CA GLY A 526 1.01 -9.78 8.85
C GLY A 526 0.66 -8.41 9.43
N GLN A 527 0.35 -8.39 10.72
CA GLN A 527 0.27 -7.16 11.49
C GLN A 527 1.59 -6.94 12.23
N LYS A 528 1.85 -5.69 12.64
CA LYS A 528 2.94 -5.40 13.57
C LYS A 528 2.83 -6.34 14.79
N PRO A 529 3.87 -7.13 15.10
CA PRO A 529 3.82 -8.06 16.22
C PRO A 529 3.65 -7.30 17.55
N GLU A 530 2.88 -7.88 18.48
CA GLU A 530 2.66 -7.32 19.83
C GLU A 530 3.89 -7.42 20.73
N SER A 531 4.88 -8.24 20.36
CA SER A 531 6.14 -8.44 21.10
C SER A 531 7.35 -8.47 20.17
N ASP A 532 8.54 -8.28 20.73
CA ASP A 532 9.83 -8.31 20.02
C ASP A 532 10.27 -9.72 19.57
N GLN A 533 9.37 -10.71 19.58
CA GLN A 533 9.66 -12.03 19.03
C GLN A 533 10.01 -11.93 17.53
N LEU A 534 10.82 -12.89 17.06
CA LEU A 534 11.20 -13.03 15.66
C LEU A 534 9.95 -13.19 14.78
N ASP A 535 9.44 -12.09 14.26
CA ASP A 535 8.51 -12.06 13.14
C ASP A 535 9.31 -11.75 11.87
N ASP A 536 9.53 -12.77 11.05
CA ASP A 536 10.24 -12.65 9.77
C ASP A 536 9.47 -11.82 8.73
N ASN A 537 8.31 -11.25 9.07
CA ASN A 537 7.50 -10.45 8.14
C ASN A 537 7.45 -8.96 8.50
N TRP A 538 7.99 -8.56 9.65
CA TRP A 538 8.00 -7.18 10.12
C TRP A 538 9.31 -6.83 10.81
N PHE A 539 9.96 -5.74 10.41
CA PHE A 539 11.24 -5.35 10.97
C PHE A 539 11.28 -3.87 11.35
N ASN A 540 11.40 -3.60 12.66
CA ASN A 540 11.67 -2.25 13.13
C ASN A 540 12.75 -2.25 14.21
N LYS A 541 13.80 -1.43 14.02
CA LYS A 541 14.84 -1.21 15.02
C LYS A 541 14.87 0.27 15.36
N THR A 542 14.51 0.60 16.59
CA THR A 542 14.42 1.99 17.09
C THR A 542 15.60 2.37 17.99
N THR A 543 16.36 1.38 18.47
CA THR A 543 17.53 1.55 19.34
C THR A 543 18.83 1.69 18.55
N VAL A 544 19.86 2.22 19.22
CA VAL A 544 21.09 2.74 18.59
C VAL A 544 21.98 1.65 17.96
N GLU A 545 21.88 0.43 18.48
CA GLU A 545 22.76 -0.68 18.12
C GLU A 545 22.23 -1.42 16.89
N TRP A 546 23.06 -1.54 15.85
CA TRP A 546 22.76 -2.36 14.67
C TRP A 546 23.54 -3.67 14.73
N ASP A 547 23.16 -4.49 15.71
CA ASP A 547 23.78 -5.78 16.05
C ASP A 547 23.54 -6.86 14.98
N ALA A 548 24.21 -8.01 15.13
CA ALA A 548 24.12 -9.14 14.20
C ALA A 548 22.69 -9.69 14.06
N ASP A 549 21.91 -9.67 15.14
CA ASP A 549 20.51 -10.08 15.16
C ASP A 549 19.64 -9.14 14.31
N ALA A 550 19.79 -7.82 14.47
CA ALA A 550 19.10 -6.84 13.64
C ALA A 550 19.46 -6.98 12.15
N GLN A 551 20.73 -7.24 11.84
CA GLN A 551 21.18 -7.50 10.45
C GLN A 551 20.52 -8.74 9.87
N ARG A 552 20.49 -9.84 10.63
CA ARG A 552 19.88 -11.10 10.20
C ARG A 552 18.37 -10.94 10.01
N LYS A 553 17.66 -10.38 11.00
CA LYS A 553 16.22 -10.08 10.94
C LYS A 553 15.86 -9.23 9.72
N PHE A 554 16.64 -8.19 9.43
CA PHE A 554 16.42 -7.37 8.25
C PHE A 554 16.48 -8.20 6.95
N CYS A 555 17.52 -9.01 6.75
CA CYS A 555 17.61 -9.84 5.56
C CYS A 555 16.48 -10.89 5.48
N LEU A 556 16.14 -11.52 6.60
CA LEU A 556 15.07 -12.50 6.68
C LEU A 556 13.69 -11.92 6.38
N SER A 557 13.47 -10.61 6.60
CA SER A 557 12.23 -9.94 6.21
C SER A 557 11.91 -9.99 4.71
N CYS A 558 12.91 -10.28 3.87
CA CYS A 558 12.72 -10.60 2.46
C CYS A 558 12.99 -12.07 2.14
N HIS A 559 13.94 -12.71 2.83
CA HIS A 559 14.37 -14.09 2.58
C HIS A 559 13.61 -15.13 3.42
N ASN A 560 12.29 -14.97 3.49
CA ASN A 560 11.37 -15.80 4.30
C ASN A 560 10.48 -16.73 3.46
N GLY A 561 10.63 -16.76 2.13
CA GLY A 561 9.78 -17.56 1.24
C GLY A 561 8.39 -16.98 0.98
N GLN A 562 8.11 -15.78 1.47
CA GLN A 562 6.81 -15.15 1.40
C GLN A 562 6.90 -13.80 0.70
N THR A 563 7.83 -12.92 1.10
CA THR A 563 8.01 -11.56 0.58
C THR A 563 8.24 -11.57 -0.94
N ASP A 564 7.32 -10.94 -1.66
CA ASP A 564 7.35 -10.81 -3.12
C ASP A 564 7.64 -9.35 -3.52
N LEU A 565 8.66 -9.19 -4.37
CA LEU A 565 8.99 -7.95 -5.04
C LEU A 565 8.93 -8.19 -6.55
N TYR A 566 7.98 -7.53 -7.21
CA TYR A 566 7.86 -7.52 -8.67
C TYR A 566 7.68 -8.93 -9.31
N GLY A 567 6.98 -9.83 -8.61
CA GLY A 567 6.80 -11.22 -9.03
C GLY A 567 8.02 -12.10 -8.76
N LYS A 568 9.00 -11.61 -7.98
CA LYS A 568 10.14 -12.36 -7.49
C LYS A 568 10.03 -12.50 -5.98
N LYS A 569 9.85 -13.73 -5.53
CA LYS A 569 9.75 -14.08 -4.11
C LYS A 569 11.14 -14.33 -3.55
N GLY A 570 11.46 -13.74 -2.41
CA GLY A 570 12.70 -14.02 -1.71
C GLY A 570 12.71 -15.45 -1.17
N ASN A 571 13.75 -16.22 -1.48
CA ASN A 571 13.85 -17.61 -1.07
C ASN A 571 13.97 -17.72 0.46
N ALA A 572 13.23 -18.64 1.07
CA ALA A 572 13.48 -19.06 2.45
C ALA A 572 14.85 -19.74 2.55
N ILE A 573 15.60 -19.43 3.60
CA ILE A 573 16.93 -20.01 3.83
C ILE A 573 16.93 -21.15 4.85
N TYR A 574 15.93 -21.21 5.73
CA TYR A 574 15.64 -22.33 6.63
C TYR A 574 14.18 -22.78 6.52
N ASP A 575 13.92 -24.01 6.97
CA ASP A 575 12.59 -24.51 7.23
C ASP A 575 12.01 -23.84 8.49
N LYS A 576 10.80 -23.28 8.39
CA LYS A 576 10.20 -22.51 9.50
C LYS A 576 9.80 -23.40 10.68
N GLU A 577 9.50 -24.67 10.45
CA GLU A 577 9.06 -25.61 11.50
C GLU A 577 10.25 -26.19 12.24
N THR A 578 11.28 -26.65 11.52
CA THR A 578 12.43 -27.30 12.15
C THR A 578 13.55 -26.31 12.52
N GLY A 579 13.62 -25.17 11.83
CA GLY A 579 14.73 -24.21 11.95
C GLY A 579 16.01 -24.65 11.22
N ASP A 580 16.01 -25.82 10.58
CA ASP A 580 17.14 -26.34 9.84
C ASP A 580 17.31 -25.60 8.51
N PRO A 581 18.54 -25.48 7.99
CA PRO A 581 18.77 -24.82 6.71
C PRO A 581 18.12 -25.61 5.56
N VAL A 582 17.50 -24.91 4.61
CA VAL A 582 16.88 -25.54 3.41
C VAL A 582 17.91 -26.32 2.60
N ASN A 583 19.15 -25.84 2.57
CA ASN A 583 20.30 -26.59 2.08
C ASN A 583 21.23 -26.90 3.25
N SER A 584 21.33 -28.18 3.62
CA SER A 584 22.16 -28.66 4.73
C SER A 584 23.66 -28.46 4.56
N GLU A 585 24.14 -28.15 3.34
CA GLU A 585 25.54 -27.79 3.09
C GLU A 585 25.87 -26.35 3.50
N ASN A 586 24.84 -25.51 3.75
CA ASN A 586 25.00 -24.10 4.11
C ASN A 586 24.92 -23.89 5.63
N ASP A 587 26.06 -23.98 6.31
CA ASP A 587 26.20 -23.93 7.78
C ASP A 587 25.90 -22.57 8.45
N GLY A 588 25.38 -21.59 7.71
CA GLY A 588 24.96 -20.26 8.21
C GLY A 588 23.48 -19.94 8.00
N HIS A 589 22.74 -20.87 7.39
CA HIS A 589 21.36 -20.67 6.97
C HIS A 589 20.33 -21.22 7.94
N ASP A 590 20.73 -21.86 9.04
CA ASP A 590 19.84 -22.32 10.09
C ASP A 590 19.29 -21.14 10.93
N ARG A 591 18.12 -21.31 11.56
CA ARG A 591 17.44 -20.23 12.29
C ARG A 591 18.31 -19.60 13.38
N GLU A 592 19.04 -20.42 14.12
CA GLU A 592 19.81 -20.03 15.32
C GLU A 592 21.26 -19.62 14.99
N SER A 593 21.59 -19.50 13.70
CA SER A 593 22.95 -19.17 13.28
C SER A 593 23.38 -17.79 13.78
N ILE A 594 24.53 -17.75 14.46
CA ILE A 594 25.17 -16.50 14.87
C ILE A 594 25.98 -15.84 13.76
N LYS A 595 26.16 -16.51 12.60
CA LYS A 595 26.90 -15.95 11.46
C LYS A 595 26.12 -14.82 10.82
N THR A 596 26.80 -13.72 10.54
CA THR A 596 26.20 -12.60 9.80
C THR A 596 26.17 -12.90 8.31
N CYS A 597 25.13 -12.41 7.62
CA CYS A 597 25.03 -12.57 6.16
C CYS A 597 26.25 -11.98 5.43
N SER A 598 26.84 -10.92 5.99
CA SER A 598 28.01 -10.24 5.43
C SER A 598 29.28 -11.06 5.42
N GLU A 599 29.43 -12.05 6.31
CA GLU A 599 30.62 -12.91 6.30
C GLU A 599 30.75 -13.72 5.01
N CYS A 600 29.63 -14.04 4.36
CA CYS A 600 29.59 -14.88 3.16
C CYS A 600 29.16 -14.08 1.91
N HIS A 601 28.20 -13.15 2.06
CA HIS A 601 27.59 -12.41 0.94
C HIS A 601 28.23 -11.03 0.69
N SER A 602 29.40 -10.76 1.25
CA SER A 602 30.15 -9.53 1.01
C SER A 602 31.65 -9.76 1.07
N ASP A 603 32.39 -9.30 0.05
CA ASP A 603 33.85 -9.40 0.03
C ASP A 603 34.50 -8.54 1.13
N SER A 604 33.86 -7.43 1.50
CA SER A 604 34.34 -6.51 2.54
C SER A 604 33.84 -6.87 3.94
N LYS A 605 32.99 -7.91 4.06
CA LYS A 605 32.28 -8.29 5.28
C LYS A 605 31.45 -7.16 5.90
N SER A 606 31.10 -6.16 5.11
CA SER A 606 30.25 -5.03 5.48
C SER A 606 28.78 -5.38 5.26
N PHE A 607 27.95 -5.14 6.28
CA PHE A 607 26.49 -5.25 6.16
C PHE A 607 25.93 -4.33 5.05
N MET A 608 26.48 -3.13 4.87
CA MET A 608 26.02 -2.21 3.83
C MET A 608 26.18 -2.82 2.44
N ASP A 609 27.30 -3.53 2.20
CA ASP A 609 27.58 -4.19 0.93
C ASP A 609 26.59 -5.34 0.71
N THR A 610 26.30 -6.13 1.75
CA THR A 610 25.30 -7.21 1.69
C THR A 610 23.86 -6.73 1.52
N ALA A 611 23.49 -5.59 2.12
CA ALA A 611 22.15 -5.05 1.96
C ALA A 611 21.93 -4.46 0.55
N HIS A 612 22.92 -3.73 0.03
CA HIS A 612 22.76 -2.98 -1.22
C HIS A 612 23.19 -3.76 -2.45
N ALA A 613 24.20 -4.63 -2.37
CA ALA A 613 24.67 -5.46 -3.47
C ALA A 613 25.24 -6.80 -2.98
N PRO A 614 24.39 -7.68 -2.41
CA PRO A 614 24.86 -8.96 -1.88
C PRO A 614 25.49 -9.79 -2.98
N LYS A 615 26.66 -10.35 -2.72
CA LYS A 615 27.31 -11.27 -3.65
C LYS A 615 26.52 -12.56 -3.73
N ARG A 616 26.20 -13.00 -4.95
CA ARG A 616 25.70 -14.35 -5.20
C ARG A 616 26.82 -15.34 -4.89
N ILE A 617 26.57 -16.25 -3.96
CA ILE A 617 27.45 -17.37 -3.70
C ILE A 617 26.91 -18.49 -4.59
N THR A 618 27.65 -18.84 -5.64
CA THR A 618 27.36 -20.04 -6.42
C THR A 618 27.54 -21.24 -5.49
N PRO A 619 26.60 -22.21 -5.46
CA PRO A 619 26.77 -23.46 -4.73
C PRO A 619 28.10 -24.15 -5.06
#